data_AF-A0A2U8PA93-F1
#
_entry.id   AF-A0A2U8PA93-F1
#
_cell.length_a   1.000
_cell.length_b   1.000
_cell.length_c   1.000
_cell.angle_alpha   90.00
_cell.angle_beta   90.00
_cell.angle_gamma   90.00
#
_symmetry.space_group_name_H-M   'P 1'
#
loop_
_entity.id
_entity.type
_entity.pdbx_description
1 polymer ?
#
loop_
_entity_poly.entity_id
_entity_poly.type
_entity_poly.pdbx_seq_one_letter_code
_entity_poly.pdbx_strand_id
1 'polypeptide(L)'
;MAVTVKTFASASEAAGALSSDRSARYLGGGTLVMRALNEGDVAISIVVRANDQALTRIDASGPRITLGAGVTFARILAERDLAFLHAPARSIGGPAVRNMGTVGGNLFAKAPYGDFTVALLALDATVAVAGGFGARDIPIEEFLQARERQAGTLVLSVSCTRPASSDAFRYRKIARIKPKGGSVVTLAAHLPISGGRIAGARIALGSMAPTQIRARAAERALEGRSLDAATIAAAASAATEGTSPSDNALGSAWYRREIVGVHLRRLLSGQE
;
A
#
# COMPACT_ATOMS: atom_id res chain seq x y z
N MET A 1 -20.88 24.28 -0.02
CA MET A 1 -20.09 24.75 -1.19
C MET A 1 -20.33 23.76 -2.32
N ALA A 2 -20.56 24.21 -3.56
CA ALA A 2 -20.79 23.29 -4.68
C ALA A 2 -19.45 22.68 -5.13
N VAL A 3 -19.43 21.36 -5.35
CA VAL A 3 -18.26 20.64 -5.86
C VAL A 3 -18.48 20.38 -7.35
N THR A 4 -17.54 20.81 -8.19
CA THR A 4 -17.60 20.56 -9.63
C THR A 4 -17.01 19.20 -9.95
N VAL A 5 -17.70 18.38 -10.75
CA VAL A 5 -17.16 17.11 -11.25
C VAL A 5 -16.74 17.27 -12.71
N LYS A 6 -15.48 16.97 -13.02
CA LYS A 6 -14.92 16.96 -14.37
C LYS A 6 -14.56 15.52 -14.76
N THR A 7 -15.12 15.07 -15.88
CA THR A 7 -14.86 13.73 -16.42
C THR A 7 -14.13 13.84 -17.74
N PHE A 8 -13.04 13.09 -17.90
CA PHE A 8 -12.19 13.08 -19.07
C PHE A 8 -12.19 11.70 -19.74
N ALA A 9 -11.90 11.66 -21.03
CA ALA A 9 -11.82 10.41 -21.77
C ALA A 9 -10.51 9.67 -21.47
N SER A 10 -9.40 10.40 -21.33
CA SER A 10 -8.07 9.83 -21.10
C SER A 10 -7.48 10.18 -19.73
N ALA A 11 -6.54 9.34 -19.27
CA ALA A 11 -5.77 9.64 -18.06
C ALA A 11 -4.87 10.88 -18.22
N SER A 12 -4.40 11.17 -19.44
CA SER A 12 -3.56 12.34 -19.74
C SER A 12 -4.32 13.66 -19.52
N GLU A 13 -5.54 13.78 -20.07
CA GLU A 13 -6.38 14.97 -19.87
C GLU A 13 -6.75 15.16 -18.39
N ALA A 14 -7.08 14.06 -17.70
CA ALA A 14 -7.35 14.10 -16.26
C ALA A 14 -6.11 14.52 -15.45
N ALA A 15 -4.91 14.06 -15.81
CA ALA A 15 -3.67 14.49 -15.18
C ALA A 15 -3.41 15.99 -15.40
N GLY A 16 -3.66 16.49 -16.62
CA GLY A 16 -3.58 17.92 -16.93
C GLY A 16 -4.51 18.75 -16.05
N ALA A 17 -5.77 18.34 -15.93
CA ALA A 17 -6.77 19.01 -15.09
C ALA A 17 -6.46 18.91 -13.59
N LEU A 18 -5.86 17.81 -13.13
CA LEU A 18 -5.44 17.65 -11.74
C LEU A 18 -4.24 18.55 -11.42
N SER A 19 -3.32 18.73 -12.38
CA SER A 19 -2.10 19.53 -12.20
C SER A 19 -2.34 21.05 -12.21
N SER A 20 -3.42 21.50 -12.86
CA SER A 20 -3.71 22.93 -13.02
C SER A 20 -4.45 23.57 -11.84
N ASP A 21 -4.98 22.76 -10.91
CA ASP A 21 -5.77 23.25 -9.78
C ASP A 21 -5.46 22.50 -8.48
N ARG A 22 -4.94 23.21 -7.46
CA ARG A 22 -4.60 22.62 -6.16
C ARG A 22 -5.83 22.16 -5.36
N SER A 23 -7.01 22.65 -5.69
CA SER A 23 -8.30 22.21 -5.13
C SER A 23 -8.84 20.95 -5.80
N ALA A 24 -8.24 20.50 -6.91
CA ALA A 24 -8.66 19.30 -7.60
C ALA A 24 -8.22 18.04 -6.86
N ARG A 25 -9.10 17.04 -6.79
CA ARG A 25 -8.79 15.70 -6.32
C ARG A 25 -9.27 14.67 -7.32
N TYR A 26 -8.45 13.65 -7.55
CA TYR A 26 -8.84 12.55 -8.42
C TYR A 26 -9.80 11.59 -7.71
N LEU A 27 -10.90 11.25 -8.37
CA LEU A 27 -11.88 10.26 -7.96
C LEU A 27 -11.60 8.94 -8.67
N GLY A 28 -10.89 8.05 -7.97
CA GLY A 28 -10.86 6.62 -8.28
C GLY A 28 -12.13 5.95 -7.75
N GLY A 29 -11.98 5.22 -6.64
CA GLY A 29 -13.09 4.50 -5.99
C GLY A 29 -14.04 5.33 -5.13
N GLY A 30 -13.68 6.57 -4.78
CA GLY A 30 -14.51 7.43 -3.92
C GLY A 30 -14.44 7.14 -2.42
N THR A 31 -13.90 6.01 -1.98
CA THR A 31 -13.91 5.58 -0.56
C THR A 31 -13.08 6.45 0.39
N LEU A 32 -12.27 7.37 -0.14
CA LEU A 32 -11.54 8.39 0.64
C LEU A 32 -12.04 9.80 0.31
N VAL A 33 -12.02 10.19 -0.97
CA VAL A 33 -12.37 11.56 -1.39
C VAL A 33 -13.82 11.92 -1.07
N MET A 34 -14.78 11.01 -1.24
CA MET A 34 -16.19 11.30 -0.91
C MET A 34 -16.40 11.42 0.60
N ARG A 35 -15.62 10.67 1.40
CA ARG A 35 -15.64 10.83 2.85
C ARG A 35 -15.14 12.23 3.24
N ALA A 36 -14.01 12.68 2.69
CA ALA A 36 -13.47 14.02 2.96
C ALA A 36 -14.47 15.12 2.60
N LEU A 37 -15.12 15.01 1.45
CA LEU A 37 -16.20 15.93 1.04
C LEU A 37 -17.38 15.91 2.01
N ASN A 38 -17.85 14.73 2.42
CA ASN A 38 -18.96 14.58 3.35
C ASN A 38 -18.62 15.07 4.77
N GLU A 39 -17.35 15.00 5.17
CA GLU A 39 -16.83 15.55 6.42
C GLU A 39 -16.56 17.07 6.34
N GLY A 40 -16.82 17.71 5.18
CA GLY A 40 -16.77 19.15 5.00
C GLY A 40 -15.40 19.72 4.63
N ASP A 41 -14.52 18.92 4.01
CA ASP A 41 -13.23 19.41 3.50
C ASP A 41 -13.41 20.43 2.37
N VAL A 42 -13.36 21.72 2.74
CA VAL A 42 -13.53 22.85 1.82
C VAL A 42 -12.32 23.09 0.91
N ALA A 43 -11.20 22.38 1.11
CA ALA A 43 -10.06 22.46 0.20
C ALA A 43 -10.32 21.74 -1.14
N ILE A 44 -11.42 20.99 -1.26
CA ILE A 44 -11.79 20.24 -2.45
C ILE A 44 -13.00 20.89 -3.14
N SER A 45 -12.77 21.70 -4.17
CA SER A 45 -13.84 22.27 -5.01
C SER A 45 -14.01 21.57 -6.35
N ILE A 46 -13.03 20.75 -6.77
CA ILE A 46 -13.08 20.03 -8.04
C ILE A 46 -12.77 18.55 -7.83
N VAL A 47 -13.62 17.70 -8.39
CA VAL A 47 -13.39 16.26 -8.50
C VAL A 47 -13.10 15.92 -9.95
N VAL A 48 -11.94 15.32 -10.20
CA VAL A 48 -11.49 14.89 -11.53
C VAL A 48 -11.61 13.38 -11.64
N ARG A 49 -12.11 12.86 -12.76
CA ARG A 49 -12.09 11.43 -13.07
C ARG A 49 -11.81 11.18 -14.55
N ALA A 50 -11.27 10.02 -14.87
CA ALA A 50 -11.10 9.56 -16.26
C ALA A 50 -11.87 8.25 -16.51
N ASN A 51 -12.37 8.08 -17.74
CA ASN A 51 -12.94 6.82 -18.23
C ASN A 51 -11.93 6.05 -19.10
N ASP A 52 -10.66 6.09 -18.71
CA ASP A 52 -9.58 5.43 -19.41
C ASP A 52 -9.48 3.96 -18.98
N GLN A 53 -9.67 3.04 -19.92
CA GLN A 53 -9.60 1.60 -19.63
C GLN A 53 -8.23 1.16 -19.12
N ALA A 54 -7.14 1.85 -19.51
CA ALA A 54 -5.79 1.52 -19.07
C ALA A 54 -5.65 1.57 -17.54
N LEU A 55 -6.36 2.50 -16.87
CA LEU A 55 -6.37 2.60 -15.41
C LEU A 55 -6.99 1.38 -14.73
N THR A 56 -7.73 0.55 -15.45
CA THR A 56 -8.42 -0.62 -14.89
C THR A 56 -7.88 -1.94 -15.44
N ARG A 57 -6.77 -1.94 -16.19
CA ARG A 57 -6.16 -3.18 -16.69
C ARG A 57 -5.37 -3.89 -15.59
N ILE A 58 -5.38 -5.22 -15.65
CA ILE A 58 -4.50 -6.10 -14.88
C ILE A 58 -3.65 -6.83 -15.90
N ASP A 59 -2.33 -6.75 -15.75
CA ASP A 59 -1.36 -7.57 -16.48
C ASP A 59 -0.60 -8.41 -15.46
N ALA A 60 -0.89 -9.71 -15.42
CA ALA A 60 -0.38 -10.62 -14.40
C ALA A 60 0.29 -11.89 -14.96
N SER A 61 0.38 -12.04 -16.28
CA SER A 61 0.87 -13.27 -16.92
C SER A 61 2.38 -13.46 -16.81
N GLY A 62 3.13 -12.37 -16.57
CA GLY A 62 4.59 -12.37 -16.54
C GLY A 62 5.22 -12.36 -15.15
N PRO A 63 6.57 -12.29 -15.09
CA PRO A 63 7.32 -12.09 -13.85
C PRO A 63 7.12 -10.68 -13.29
N ARG A 64 6.82 -9.68 -14.14
CA ARG A 64 6.40 -8.34 -13.72
C ARG A 64 4.89 -8.25 -13.82
N ILE A 65 4.26 -7.91 -12.70
CA ILE A 65 2.82 -7.69 -12.59
C ILE A 65 2.56 -6.19 -12.66
N THR A 66 1.56 -5.77 -13.42
CA THR A 66 1.11 -4.37 -13.49
C THR A 66 -0.38 -4.28 -13.19
N LEU A 67 -0.72 -3.45 -12.20
CA LEU A 67 -2.10 -3.16 -11.80
C LEU A 67 -2.39 -1.70 -12.15
N GLY A 68 -3.39 -1.45 -13.00
CA GLY A 68 -3.89 -0.10 -13.20
C GLY A 68 -4.37 0.53 -11.88
N ALA A 69 -4.19 1.84 -11.73
CA ALA A 69 -4.50 2.55 -10.48
C ALA A 69 -5.99 2.48 -10.07
N GLY A 70 -6.87 2.26 -11.03
CA GLY A 70 -8.31 2.05 -10.87
C GLY A 70 -8.72 0.59 -10.65
N VAL A 71 -7.79 -0.38 -10.65
CA VAL A 71 -8.09 -1.76 -10.29
C VAL A 71 -8.59 -1.82 -8.85
N THR A 72 -9.75 -2.45 -8.65
CA THR A 72 -10.38 -2.56 -7.33
C THR A 72 -9.89 -3.79 -6.58
N PHE A 73 -9.99 -3.78 -5.25
CA PHE A 73 -9.64 -4.94 -4.44
C PHE A 73 -10.48 -6.17 -4.77
N ALA A 74 -11.76 -5.99 -5.12
CA ALA A 74 -12.61 -7.09 -5.58
C ALA A 74 -12.07 -7.77 -6.84
N ARG A 75 -11.53 -6.99 -7.79
CA ARG A 75 -10.91 -7.55 -9.00
C ARG A 75 -9.60 -8.27 -8.71
N ILE A 76 -8.79 -7.78 -7.78
CA ILE A 76 -7.60 -8.50 -7.31
C ILE A 76 -7.98 -9.87 -6.73
N LEU A 77 -9.06 -9.92 -5.94
CA LEU A 77 -9.53 -11.17 -5.34
C LEU A 77 -10.12 -12.17 -6.34
N ALA A 78 -10.63 -11.69 -7.47
CA ALA A 78 -11.14 -12.53 -8.54
C ALA A 78 -10.01 -13.08 -9.44
N GLU A 79 -8.85 -12.44 -9.45
CA GLU A 79 -7.71 -12.84 -10.28
C GLU A 79 -6.85 -13.90 -9.57
N ARG A 80 -6.75 -15.08 -10.18
CA ARG A 80 -6.02 -16.23 -9.59
C ARG A 80 -4.51 -15.98 -9.60
N ASP A 81 -4.02 -15.34 -10.64
CA ASP A 81 -2.60 -15.02 -10.80
C ASP A 81 -2.11 -14.03 -9.74
N LEU A 82 -3.01 -13.36 -9.02
CA LEU A 82 -2.73 -12.43 -7.93
C LEU A 82 -2.99 -13.04 -6.54
N ALA A 83 -3.05 -14.37 -6.40
CA ALA A 83 -3.31 -15.05 -5.13
C ALA A 83 -2.43 -14.55 -3.96
N PHE A 84 -1.15 -14.23 -4.23
CA PHE A 84 -0.22 -13.68 -3.24
C PHE A 84 -0.64 -12.30 -2.68
N LEU A 85 -1.49 -11.55 -3.39
CA LEU A 85 -2.09 -10.28 -2.96
C LEU A 85 -3.49 -10.44 -2.35
N HIS A 86 -4.05 -11.65 -2.28
CA HIS A 86 -5.40 -11.84 -1.77
C HIS A 86 -5.51 -11.51 -0.28
N ALA A 87 -4.53 -11.93 0.54
CA ALA A 87 -4.52 -11.61 1.98
C ALA A 87 -4.55 -10.08 2.24
N PRO A 88 -3.66 -9.26 1.66
CA PRO A 88 -3.75 -7.81 1.82
C PRO A 88 -5.04 -7.23 1.22
N ALA A 89 -5.51 -7.70 0.06
CA ALA A 89 -6.76 -7.19 -0.53
C ALA A 89 -8.00 -7.51 0.32
N ARG A 90 -8.11 -8.71 0.91
CA ARG A 90 -9.21 -9.10 1.82
C ARG A 90 -9.24 -8.27 3.11
N SER A 91 -8.09 -7.76 3.54
CA SER A 91 -7.94 -6.96 4.76
C SER A 91 -8.52 -5.54 4.65
N ILE A 92 -8.88 -5.11 3.43
CA ILE A 92 -9.42 -3.78 3.18
C ILE A 92 -10.94 -3.81 3.33
N GLY A 93 -11.43 -3.15 4.40
CA GLY A 93 -12.85 -2.87 4.61
C GLY A 93 -13.79 -4.07 4.47
N GLY A 94 -15.07 -3.80 4.22
CA GLY A 94 -16.06 -4.80 3.84
C GLY A 94 -16.15 -4.96 2.31
N PRO A 95 -16.98 -5.91 1.81
CA PRO A 95 -17.19 -6.11 0.38
C PRO A 95 -17.52 -4.82 -0.39
N ALA A 96 -18.41 -3.97 0.14
CA ALA A 96 -18.75 -2.69 -0.49
C ALA A 96 -17.54 -1.76 -0.68
N VAL A 97 -16.64 -1.71 0.32
CA VAL A 97 -15.40 -0.93 0.24
C VAL A 97 -14.45 -1.55 -0.79
N ARG A 98 -14.37 -2.89 -0.90
CA ARG A 98 -13.48 -3.55 -1.88
C ARG A 98 -13.97 -3.47 -3.32
N ASN A 99 -15.28 -3.40 -3.52
CA ASN A 99 -15.87 -3.23 -4.85
C ASN A 99 -15.55 -1.85 -5.43
N MET A 100 -15.35 -0.85 -4.57
CA MET A 100 -15.08 0.53 -4.97
C MET A 100 -13.62 0.93 -4.82
N GLY A 101 -12.99 0.59 -3.69
CA GLY A 101 -11.63 0.98 -3.35
C GLY A 101 -10.60 0.43 -4.32
N THR A 102 -9.70 1.31 -4.79
CA THR A 102 -8.73 1.00 -5.84
C THR A 102 -7.30 0.98 -5.30
N VAL A 103 -6.41 0.31 -6.05
CA VAL A 103 -4.96 0.24 -5.75
C VAL A 103 -4.36 1.65 -5.63
N GLY A 104 -4.57 2.50 -6.64
CA GLY A 104 -4.02 3.86 -6.66
C GLY A 104 -4.57 4.74 -5.55
N GLY A 105 -5.87 4.64 -5.24
CA GLY A 105 -6.47 5.37 -4.12
C GLY A 105 -5.89 4.95 -2.76
N ASN A 106 -5.53 3.68 -2.60
CA ASN A 106 -4.97 3.18 -1.35
C ASN A 106 -3.57 3.71 -1.03
N LEU A 107 -2.81 4.12 -2.05
CA LEU A 107 -1.50 4.77 -1.85
C LEU A 107 -1.60 6.09 -1.08
N PHE A 108 -2.75 6.75 -1.12
CA PHE A 108 -3.02 8.01 -0.42
C PHE A 108 -3.74 7.82 0.93
N ALA A 109 -4.04 6.58 1.31
CA ALA A 109 -4.73 6.30 2.56
C ALA A 109 -3.79 6.49 3.76
N LYS A 110 -4.17 7.41 4.66
CA LYS A 110 -3.44 7.69 5.89
C LYS A 110 -3.72 6.62 6.96
N ALA A 111 -2.79 6.45 7.91
CA ALA A 111 -3.01 5.58 9.05
C ALA A 111 -4.32 5.95 9.77
N PRO A 112 -5.14 4.98 10.23
CA PRO A 112 -4.86 3.54 10.34
C PRO A 112 -5.31 2.71 9.11
N TYR A 113 -5.29 3.30 7.90
CA TYR A 113 -5.61 2.64 6.63
C TYR A 113 -4.34 2.45 5.77
N GLY A 114 -4.51 2.18 4.47
CA GLY A 114 -3.39 2.02 3.54
C GLY A 114 -2.66 0.68 3.67
N ASP A 115 -3.35 -0.34 4.16
CA ASP A 115 -2.73 -1.63 4.46
C ASP A 115 -2.26 -2.40 3.21
N PHE A 116 -2.86 -2.15 2.04
CA PHE A 116 -2.42 -2.77 0.78
C PHE A 116 -1.11 -2.15 0.30
N THR A 117 -0.91 -0.85 0.53
CA THR A 117 0.36 -0.15 0.29
C THR A 117 1.53 -0.77 1.06
N VAL A 118 1.29 -1.35 2.25
CA VAL A 118 2.34 -2.08 3.00
C VAL A 118 2.82 -3.31 2.22
N ALA A 119 1.90 -4.06 1.60
CA ALA A 119 2.25 -5.20 0.75
C ALA A 119 3.08 -4.75 -0.47
N LEU A 120 2.63 -3.70 -1.15
CA LEU A 120 3.34 -3.15 -2.31
C LEU A 120 4.74 -2.63 -1.94
N LEU A 121 4.91 -2.05 -0.76
CA LEU A 121 6.21 -1.57 -0.26
C LEU A 121 7.18 -2.71 0.05
N ALA A 122 6.71 -3.83 0.60
CA ALA A 122 7.54 -5.03 0.79
C ALA A 122 7.91 -5.70 -0.55
N LEU A 123 7.03 -5.59 -1.55
CA LEU A 123 7.26 -6.08 -2.91
C LEU A 123 8.09 -5.13 -3.79
N ASP A 124 8.57 -4.02 -3.22
CA ASP A 124 9.42 -3.05 -3.92
C ASP A 124 8.76 -2.47 -5.17
N ALA A 125 7.47 -2.17 -5.06
CA ALA A 125 6.67 -1.76 -6.21
C ALA A 125 7.18 -0.44 -6.84
N THR A 126 6.92 -0.30 -8.13
CA THR A 126 7.12 0.94 -8.89
C THR A 126 5.76 1.55 -9.21
N VAL A 127 5.61 2.86 -8.97
CA VAL A 127 4.40 3.64 -9.20
C VAL A 127 4.57 4.48 -10.46
N ALA A 128 3.78 4.20 -11.49
CA ALA A 128 3.73 5.04 -12.69
C ALA A 128 2.79 6.21 -12.41
N VAL A 129 3.27 7.43 -12.66
CA VAL A 129 2.52 8.66 -12.40
C VAL A 129 2.55 9.58 -13.61
N ALA A 130 1.51 10.38 -13.81
CA ALA A 130 1.44 11.43 -14.84
C ALA A 130 1.09 12.78 -14.23
N GLY A 131 1.80 13.82 -14.64
CA GLY A 131 1.50 15.22 -14.32
C GLY A 131 1.66 16.11 -15.56
N GLY A 132 1.76 17.43 -15.36
CA GLY A 132 1.88 18.39 -16.47
C GLY A 132 3.14 18.23 -17.36
N PHE A 133 4.13 17.45 -16.91
CA PHE A 133 5.38 17.18 -17.65
C PHE A 133 5.44 15.75 -18.24
N GLY A 134 4.31 15.03 -18.29
CA GLY A 134 4.24 13.66 -18.82
C GLY A 134 4.32 12.57 -17.75
N ALA A 135 4.48 11.32 -18.21
CA ALA A 135 4.49 10.14 -17.36
C ALA A 135 5.92 9.77 -16.91
N ARG A 136 6.05 9.27 -15.68
CA ARG A 136 7.31 8.73 -15.13
C ARG A 136 7.05 7.64 -14.10
N ASP A 137 8.04 6.79 -13.92
CA ASP A 137 8.05 5.74 -12.89
C ASP A 137 8.80 6.22 -11.64
N ILE A 138 8.25 5.93 -10.46
CA ILE A 138 8.82 6.28 -9.16
C ILE A 138 8.82 5.05 -8.25
N PRO A 139 9.94 4.69 -7.58
CA PRO A 139 9.92 3.66 -6.55
C PRO A 139 8.89 3.99 -5.46
N ILE A 140 8.12 2.99 -4.99
CA ILE A 140 7.01 3.24 -4.06
C ILE A 140 7.47 3.89 -2.75
N GLU A 141 8.67 3.58 -2.27
CA GLU A 141 9.22 4.19 -1.06
C GLU A 141 9.47 5.69 -1.25
N GLU A 142 10.05 6.10 -2.37
CA GLU A 142 10.24 7.51 -2.74
C GLU A 142 8.88 8.21 -2.95
N PHE A 143 7.93 7.54 -3.61
CA PHE A 143 6.58 8.04 -3.77
C PHE A 143 5.93 8.35 -2.42
N LEU A 144 6.04 7.44 -1.44
CA LEU A 144 5.45 7.61 -0.12
C LEU A 144 6.11 8.75 0.68
N GLN A 145 7.43 8.89 0.59
CA GLN A 145 8.17 10.00 1.22
C GLN A 145 7.79 11.36 0.62
N ALA A 146 7.55 11.41 -0.70
CA ALA A 146 7.20 12.62 -1.41
C ALA A 146 5.67 12.84 -1.55
N ARG A 147 4.82 11.94 -1.04
CA ARG A 147 3.39 11.88 -1.41
C ARG A 147 2.63 13.19 -1.25
N GLU A 148 2.90 13.95 -0.18
CA GLU A 148 2.21 15.22 0.10
C GLU A 148 2.67 16.33 -0.86
N ARG A 149 3.88 16.17 -1.44
CA ARG A 149 4.45 17.05 -2.48
C ARG A 149 4.05 16.65 -3.90
N GLN A 150 3.45 15.47 -4.09
CA GLN A 150 2.94 15.01 -5.39
C GLN A 150 1.52 15.54 -5.69
N ALA A 151 1.13 16.67 -5.09
CA ALA A 151 -0.12 17.34 -5.41
C ALA A 151 -0.14 17.69 -6.90
N GLY A 152 -1.22 17.33 -7.59
CA GLY A 152 -1.34 17.56 -9.03
C GLY A 152 -0.88 16.40 -9.92
N THR A 153 -0.44 15.27 -9.35
CA THR A 153 -0.02 14.09 -10.12
C THR A 153 -1.06 12.96 -10.02
N LEU A 154 -1.39 12.35 -11.16
CA LEU A 154 -2.27 11.19 -11.27
C LEU A 154 -1.45 9.89 -11.23
N VAL A 155 -1.82 8.93 -10.38
CA VAL A 155 -1.25 7.58 -10.43
C VAL A 155 -1.93 6.82 -11.58
N LEU A 156 -1.13 6.25 -12.48
CA LEU A 156 -1.59 5.48 -13.64
C LEU A 156 -1.65 3.98 -13.34
N SER A 157 -0.59 3.45 -12.75
CA SER A 157 -0.46 2.03 -12.41
C SER A 157 0.56 1.79 -11.31
N VAL A 158 0.54 0.59 -10.76
CA VAL A 158 1.54 0.09 -9.82
C VAL A 158 2.03 -1.25 -10.35
N SER A 159 3.34 -1.45 -10.35
CA SER A 159 3.96 -2.70 -10.80
C SER A 159 4.89 -3.28 -9.76
N CYS A 160 5.02 -4.61 -9.71
CA CYS A 160 5.97 -5.29 -8.85
C CYS A 160 6.39 -6.63 -9.47
N THR A 161 7.52 -7.17 -9.01
CA THR A 161 7.95 -8.51 -9.42
C THR A 161 7.16 -9.55 -8.65
N ARG A 162 6.66 -10.56 -9.36
CA ARG A 162 6.00 -11.73 -8.79
C ARG A 162 6.96 -12.43 -7.82
N PRO A 163 6.56 -12.70 -6.57
CA PRO A 163 7.35 -13.52 -5.65
C PRO A 163 7.62 -14.89 -6.25
N ALA A 164 8.84 -15.41 -6.06
CA ALA A 164 9.27 -16.69 -6.63
C ALA A 164 8.45 -17.89 -6.11
N SER A 165 7.85 -17.76 -4.93
CA SER A 165 6.95 -18.75 -4.33
C SER A 165 5.93 -18.06 -3.41
N SER A 166 4.90 -18.81 -3.01
CA SER A 166 3.93 -18.35 -1.99
C SER A 166 4.58 -18.04 -0.65
N ASP A 167 5.68 -18.72 -0.30
CA ASP A 167 6.36 -18.54 0.99
C ASP A 167 7.27 -17.33 1.02
N ALA A 168 7.68 -16.85 -0.15
CA ALA A 168 8.54 -15.69 -0.32
C ALA A 168 7.82 -14.37 -0.03
N PHE A 169 6.49 -14.34 0.01
CA PHE A 169 5.73 -13.16 0.41
C PHE A 169 4.71 -13.47 1.50
N ARG A 170 4.74 -12.71 2.58
CA ARG A 170 3.87 -12.91 3.73
C ARG A 170 3.26 -11.59 4.15
N TYR A 171 2.02 -11.63 4.62
CA TYR A 171 1.27 -10.45 5.03
C TYR A 171 0.47 -10.73 6.30
N ARG A 172 0.45 -9.77 7.24
CA ARG A 172 -0.38 -9.86 8.44
C ARG A 172 -0.86 -8.49 8.88
N LYS A 173 -2.15 -8.41 9.20
CA LYS A 173 -2.79 -7.21 9.77
C LYS A 173 -3.36 -7.52 11.15
N ILE A 174 -3.06 -6.64 12.10
CA ILE A 174 -3.58 -6.69 13.46
C ILE A 174 -4.62 -5.59 13.55
N ALA A 175 -5.85 -5.94 13.87
CA ALA A 175 -6.97 -5.03 13.99
C ALA A 175 -7.88 -5.47 15.13
N ARG A 176 -8.55 -4.51 15.78
CA ARG A 176 -9.55 -4.80 16.83
C ARG A 176 -10.79 -5.50 16.26
N ILE A 177 -11.17 -5.18 15.01
CA ILE A 177 -12.30 -5.78 14.30
C ILE A 177 -11.77 -6.44 13.04
N LYS A 178 -11.84 -7.76 12.96
CA LYS A 178 -11.40 -8.53 11.78
C LYS A 178 -12.58 -8.83 10.85
N PRO A 179 -12.36 -8.90 9.53
CA PRO A 179 -11.16 -8.50 8.78
C PRO A 179 -11.14 -7.00 8.42
N LYS A 180 -12.20 -6.24 8.73
CA LYS A 180 -12.50 -4.93 8.12
C LYS A 180 -12.02 -3.69 8.88
N GLY A 181 -11.59 -3.82 10.13
CA GLY A 181 -11.20 -2.70 10.98
C GLY A 181 -9.90 -2.02 10.52
N GLY A 182 -9.67 -0.77 10.96
CA GLY A 182 -8.38 -0.11 10.80
C GLY A 182 -7.26 -0.88 11.50
N SER A 183 -6.02 -0.74 11.01
CA SER A 183 -4.88 -1.46 11.57
C SER A 183 -4.39 -0.84 12.88
N VAL A 184 -4.15 -1.70 13.87
CA VAL A 184 -3.26 -1.40 14.99
C VAL A 184 -1.82 -1.39 14.46
N VAL A 185 -1.43 -2.47 13.78
CA VAL A 185 -0.18 -2.61 13.02
C VAL A 185 -0.43 -3.53 11.82
N THR A 186 0.27 -3.27 10.72
CA THR A 186 0.27 -4.12 9.53
C THR A 186 1.70 -4.43 9.14
N LEU A 187 1.99 -5.67 8.78
CA LEU A 187 3.31 -6.13 8.40
C LEU A 187 3.22 -6.87 7.05
N ALA A 188 4.21 -6.65 6.19
CA ALA A 188 4.44 -7.46 5.01
C ALA A 188 5.93 -7.80 4.94
N ALA A 189 6.25 -9.03 4.54
CA ALA A 189 7.62 -9.49 4.38
C ALA A 189 7.78 -10.15 3.02
N HIS A 190 8.79 -9.72 2.26
CA HIS A 190 9.29 -10.44 1.10
C HIS A 190 10.66 -11.02 1.45
N LEU A 191 10.79 -12.35 1.34
CA LEU A 191 11.91 -13.15 1.83
C LEU A 191 12.38 -14.12 0.74
N PRO A 192 13.07 -13.64 -0.32
CA PRO A 192 13.70 -14.54 -1.27
C PRO A 192 14.75 -15.39 -0.57
N ILE A 193 14.74 -16.69 -0.81
CA ILE A 193 15.74 -17.62 -0.29
C ILE A 193 16.51 -18.18 -1.48
N SER A 194 17.83 -18.06 -1.44
CA SER A 194 18.76 -18.63 -2.41
C SER A 194 19.87 -19.37 -1.65
N GLY A 195 20.11 -20.64 -2.00
CA GLY A 195 21.12 -21.47 -1.30
C GLY A 195 20.89 -21.60 0.20
N GLY A 196 19.62 -21.61 0.66
CA GLY A 196 19.26 -21.70 2.08
C GLY A 196 19.49 -20.42 2.89
N ARG A 197 19.80 -19.30 2.23
CA ARG A 197 20.02 -17.99 2.85
C ARG A 197 19.06 -16.95 2.27
N ILE A 198 18.63 -16.02 3.12
CA ILE A 198 17.77 -14.90 2.73
C ILE A 198 18.61 -13.90 1.93
N ALA A 199 18.12 -13.49 0.77
CA ALA A 199 18.78 -12.50 -0.09
C ALA A 199 17.77 -11.44 -0.55
N GLY A 200 18.01 -10.18 -0.21
CA GLY A 200 17.08 -9.08 -0.51
C GLY A 200 15.83 -9.12 0.37
N ALA A 201 16.02 -9.30 1.68
CA ALA A 201 14.92 -9.25 2.63
C ALA A 201 14.24 -7.86 2.62
N ARG A 202 12.91 -7.84 2.56
CA ARG A 202 12.13 -6.60 2.60
C ARG A 202 10.99 -6.73 3.60
N ILE A 203 10.98 -5.88 4.62
CA ILE A 203 9.93 -5.86 5.64
C ILE A 203 9.31 -4.46 5.63
N ALA A 204 8.01 -4.40 5.37
CA ALA A 204 7.24 -3.16 5.41
C ALA A 204 6.30 -3.16 6.62
N LEU A 205 6.13 -1.98 7.21
CA LEU A 205 5.28 -1.74 8.37
C LEU A 205 4.26 -0.63 8.08
N GLY A 206 3.01 -0.87 8.45
CA GLY A 206 1.92 0.11 8.50
C GLY A 206 1.61 0.50 9.94
N SER A 207 1.14 1.74 10.14
CA SER A 207 0.85 2.32 11.46
C SER A 207 2.06 2.42 12.41
N MET A 208 3.29 2.25 11.92
CA MET A 208 4.55 2.41 12.67
C MET A 208 5.26 3.74 12.37
N ALA A 209 4.67 4.58 11.52
CA ALA A 209 5.11 5.92 11.17
C ALA A 209 3.94 6.69 10.50
N PRO A 210 4.08 8.00 10.21
CA PRO A 210 3.06 8.76 9.47
C PRO A 210 2.76 8.23 8.05
N THR A 211 3.68 7.44 7.48
CA THR A 211 3.56 6.72 6.22
C THR A 211 3.90 5.25 6.43
N GLN A 212 3.58 4.39 5.46
CA GLN A 212 4.15 3.04 5.43
C GLN A 212 5.68 3.16 5.26
N ILE A 213 6.44 2.33 5.98
CA ILE A 213 7.91 2.39 6.04
C ILE A 213 8.53 1.00 5.97
N ARG A 214 9.82 0.94 5.62
CA ARG A 214 10.64 -0.29 5.65
C ARG A 214 11.32 -0.46 7.01
N ALA A 215 11.24 -1.64 7.59
CA ALA A 215 11.92 -2.00 8.84
C ALA A 215 13.39 -2.38 8.54
N ARG A 216 14.19 -1.39 8.14
CA ARG A 216 15.57 -1.60 7.64
C ARG A 216 16.47 -2.36 8.61
N ALA A 217 16.32 -2.14 9.92
CA ALA A 217 17.09 -2.87 10.91
C ALA A 217 16.74 -4.37 10.95
N ALA A 218 15.45 -4.71 10.85
CA ALA A 218 15.02 -6.09 10.75
C ALA A 218 15.46 -6.75 9.43
N GLU A 219 15.46 -6.01 8.31
CA GLU A 219 16.01 -6.48 7.03
C GLU A 219 17.49 -6.83 7.14
N ARG A 220 18.31 -5.93 7.72
CA ARG A 220 19.74 -6.18 7.96
C ARG A 220 19.98 -7.39 8.85
N ALA A 221 19.11 -7.64 9.83
CA ALA A 221 19.23 -8.81 10.70
C ALA A 221 18.95 -10.15 9.98
N LEU A 222 18.21 -10.12 8.87
CA LEU A 222 17.86 -11.28 8.05
C LEU A 222 18.86 -11.55 6.92
N GLU A 223 19.45 -10.49 6.37
CA GLU A 223 20.25 -10.58 5.15
C GLU A 223 21.42 -11.57 5.26
N GLY A 224 21.54 -12.46 4.28
CA GLY A 224 22.59 -13.48 4.23
C GLY A 224 22.47 -14.60 5.27
N ARG A 225 21.42 -14.62 6.10
CA ARG A 225 21.19 -15.65 7.13
C ARG A 225 20.15 -16.67 6.71
N SER A 226 20.16 -17.84 7.35
CA SER A 226 19.08 -18.82 7.22
C SER A 226 17.86 -18.37 8.04
N LEU A 227 16.65 -18.73 7.60
CA LEU A 227 15.41 -18.36 8.29
C LEU A 227 15.16 -19.29 9.50
N ASP A 228 16.00 -19.18 10.53
CA ASP A 228 15.92 -19.95 11.76
C ASP A 228 15.42 -19.12 12.96
N ALA A 229 15.19 -19.79 14.10
CA ALA A 229 14.64 -19.15 15.29
C ALA A 229 15.51 -17.99 15.82
N ALA A 230 16.84 -18.12 15.76
CA ALA A 230 17.77 -17.10 16.23
C ALA A 230 17.73 -15.85 15.33
N THR A 231 17.72 -16.06 14.01
CA THR A 231 17.64 -15.00 13.00
C THR A 231 16.29 -14.28 13.09
N ILE A 232 15.19 -15.03 13.25
CA ILE A 232 13.86 -14.45 13.45
C ILE A 232 13.80 -13.62 14.73
N ALA A 233 14.39 -14.10 15.83
CA ALA A 233 14.43 -13.36 17.09
C ALA A 233 15.24 -12.05 16.99
N ALA A 234 16.37 -12.08 16.27
CA ALA A 234 17.16 -10.88 16.01
C ALA A 234 16.37 -9.84 15.18
N ALA A 235 15.71 -10.27 14.11
CA ALA A 235 14.87 -9.40 13.28
C ALA A 235 13.68 -8.82 14.05
N ALA A 236 13.01 -9.64 14.88
CA ALA A 236 11.92 -9.21 15.75
C ALA A 236 12.34 -8.14 16.76
N SER A 237 13.54 -8.28 17.34
CA SER A 237 14.09 -7.32 18.31
C SER A 237 14.43 -5.97 17.66
N ALA A 238 14.82 -5.99 16.39
CA ALA A 238 15.14 -4.80 15.61
C ALA A 238 13.90 -4.11 14.97
N ALA A 239 12.69 -4.66 15.15
CA ALA A 239 11.49 -4.23 14.42
C ALA A 239 11.03 -2.79 14.72
N THR A 240 11.42 -2.22 15.86
CA THR A 240 11.04 -0.87 16.29
C THR A 240 12.08 0.20 15.92
N GLU A 241 13.28 -0.19 15.49
CA GLU A 241 14.34 0.74 15.15
C GLU A 241 13.94 1.60 13.93
N GLY A 242 14.07 2.92 14.06
CA GLY A 242 13.66 3.86 13.00
C GLY A 242 12.14 4.05 12.85
N THR A 243 11.34 3.57 13.80
CA THR A 243 9.88 3.73 13.80
C THR A 243 9.42 4.88 14.69
N SER A 244 8.30 5.52 14.32
CA SER A 244 7.69 6.64 15.05
C SER A 244 6.15 6.54 15.05
N PRO A 245 5.57 5.48 15.67
CA PRO A 245 4.12 5.36 15.76
C PRO A 245 3.51 6.49 16.61
N SER A 246 2.30 6.93 16.26
CA SER A 246 1.50 7.89 17.04
C SER A 246 0.41 7.17 17.84
N ASP A 247 -0.22 7.86 18.79
CA ASP A 247 -1.44 7.38 19.46
C ASP A 247 -2.68 7.57 18.58
N ASN A 248 -3.70 6.72 18.73
CA ASN A 248 -5.05 6.94 18.23
C ASN A 248 -6.07 6.02 18.93
N ALA A 249 -7.34 6.10 18.53
CA ALA A 249 -8.43 5.30 19.08
C ALA A 249 -8.25 3.77 18.98
N LEU A 250 -7.38 3.28 18.10
CA LEU A 250 -7.13 1.85 17.92
C LEU A 250 -5.99 1.32 18.79
N GLY A 251 -5.12 2.18 19.30
CA GLY A 251 -4.01 1.80 20.16
C GLY A 251 -3.02 2.94 20.39
N SER A 252 -2.22 2.83 21.44
CA SER A 252 -1.12 3.75 21.71
C SER A 252 0.14 3.38 20.92
N ALA A 253 1.02 4.36 20.73
CA ALA A 253 2.36 4.21 20.20
C ALA A 253 3.18 3.23 21.03
N TRP A 254 3.04 3.25 22.37
CA TRP A 254 3.62 2.24 23.25
C TRP A 254 3.17 0.83 22.87
N TYR A 255 1.86 0.60 22.81
CA TYR A 255 1.33 -0.74 22.51
C TYR A 255 1.80 -1.25 21.14
N ARG A 256 1.87 -0.37 20.14
CA ARG A 256 2.39 -0.71 18.81
C ARG A 256 3.85 -1.19 18.85
N ARG A 257 4.71 -0.53 19.65
CA ARG A 257 6.11 -0.93 19.82
C ARG A 257 6.23 -2.30 20.51
N GLU A 258 5.39 -2.57 21.51
CA GLU A 258 5.40 -3.86 22.20
C GLU A 258 5.00 -5.03 21.29
N ILE A 259 4.00 -4.82 20.42
CA ILE A 259 3.45 -5.94 19.64
C ILE A 259 4.15 -6.17 18.30
N VAL A 260 4.84 -5.17 17.73
CA VAL A 260 5.38 -5.28 16.35
C VAL A 260 6.41 -6.41 16.24
N GLY A 261 7.32 -6.54 17.21
CA GLY A 261 8.31 -7.62 17.23
C GLY A 261 7.66 -9.00 17.40
N VAL A 262 6.63 -9.11 18.24
CA VAL A 262 5.86 -10.36 18.44
C VAL A 262 5.20 -10.79 17.13
N HIS A 263 4.56 -9.86 16.42
CA HIS A 263 3.89 -10.17 15.16
C HIS A 263 4.85 -10.36 13.99
N LEU A 264 6.00 -9.69 13.99
CA LEU A 264 7.05 -9.96 13.02
C LEU A 264 7.59 -11.39 13.21
N ARG A 265 7.89 -11.81 14.45
CA ARG A 265 8.29 -13.19 14.73
C ARG A 265 7.30 -14.20 14.17
N ARG A 266 6.00 -14.02 14.47
CA ARG A 266 4.96 -14.93 13.98
C ARG A 266 4.87 -14.94 12.44
N LEU A 267 4.96 -13.78 11.81
CA LEU A 267 4.98 -13.66 10.35
C LEU A 267 6.17 -14.42 9.73
N LEU A 268 7.36 -14.26 10.29
CA LEU A 268 8.59 -14.90 9.80
C LEU A 268 8.65 -16.41 10.12
N SER A 269 7.98 -16.87 11.16
CA SER A 269 7.90 -18.31 11.50
C SER A 269 6.72 -19.03 10.83
N GLY A 270 5.87 -18.33 10.07
CA GLY A 270 4.68 -18.91 9.45
C GLY A 270 3.55 -19.24 10.45
N GLN A 271 3.57 -18.63 11.64
CA GLN A 271 2.52 -18.80 12.64
C GLN A 271 1.37 -17.82 12.39
N GLU A 272 0.12 -18.29 12.47
CA GLU A 272 -1.09 -17.47 12.31
C GLU A 272 -1.39 -16.50 13.46
#